data_AF-A0A5Q0N2A9-F1
#
_entry.id   AF-A0A5Q0N2A9-F1
#
_cell.length_a   1.000
_cell.length_b   1.000
_cell.length_c   1.000
_cell.angle_alpha   90.00
_cell.angle_beta   90.00
_cell.angle_gamma   90.00
#
_symmetry.space_group_name_H-M   'P 1'
#
loop_
_entity.id
_entity.type
_entity.pdbx_description
1 polymer ?
#
loop_
_entity_poly.entity_id
_entity_poly.type
_entity_poly.pdbx_seq_one_letter_code
_entity_poly.pdbx_strand_id
1 'polypeptide(L)'
;MHHRQGMLDVINAVNGEIRNPIRLLQLSNICDKYNIPVIQPAPLTFYNAWFSGFFDSDGSIYLNLKSSQILITAGQKNKYLLDILCELYGGSVYIEKTSFKWVVYRKSEIIKLIEYFNLNHCRSAKLNRINAITKYFELRDLKAHLSEDSTILGKAWKKILLRWDKWEKI
;
A
#
# COMPACT_ATOMS: atom_id res chain seq x y z
N MET A 1 -34.12 2.35 5.72
CA MET A 1 -32.84 3.11 5.73
C MET A 1 -33.16 4.53 6.13
N HIS A 2 -32.85 4.93 7.36
CA HIS A 2 -33.53 6.06 8.03
C HIS A 2 -32.86 7.44 7.84
N HIS A 3 -31.75 7.55 7.09
CA HIS A 3 -31.07 8.84 6.88
C HIS A 3 -30.73 9.07 5.39
N ARG A 4 -31.73 9.49 4.61
CA ARG A 4 -31.61 9.69 3.15
C ARG A 4 -30.50 10.67 2.77
N GLN A 5 -30.37 11.78 3.49
CA GLN A 5 -29.37 12.81 3.20
C GLN A 5 -27.95 12.27 3.30
N GLY A 6 -27.60 11.65 4.43
CA GLY A 6 -26.26 11.08 4.64
C GLY A 6 -25.88 10.02 3.61
N MET A 7 -26.83 9.24 3.10
CA MET A 7 -26.57 8.32 1.99
C MET A 7 -26.25 9.06 0.69
N LEU A 8 -27.00 10.12 0.35
CA LEU A 8 -26.71 10.97 -0.81
C LEU A 8 -25.34 11.65 -0.68
N ASP A 9 -25.00 12.10 0.53
CA ASP A 9 -23.69 12.71 0.82
C ASP A 9 -22.56 11.71 0.55
N VAL A 10 -22.71 10.46 1.00
CA VAL A 10 -21.74 9.39 0.72
C VAL A 10 -21.66 9.07 -0.77
N ILE A 11 -22.80 8.94 -1.47
CA ILE A 11 -22.83 8.66 -2.91
C ILE A 11 -22.05 9.75 -3.66
N ASN A 12 -22.37 11.02 -3.39
CA ASN A 12 -21.71 12.15 -4.05
C ASN A 12 -20.22 12.22 -3.70
N ALA A 13 -19.83 11.90 -2.47
CA ALA A 13 -18.42 11.93 -2.04
C ALA A 13 -17.56 10.85 -2.70
N VAL A 14 -18.13 9.69 -3.05
CA VAL A 14 -17.38 8.59 -3.69
C VAL A 14 -17.54 8.54 -5.21
N ASN A 15 -18.50 9.27 -5.77
CA ASN A 15 -18.73 9.33 -7.20
C ASN A 15 -17.57 10.04 -7.91
N GLY A 16 -16.94 9.36 -8.88
CA GLY A 16 -15.66 9.80 -9.46
C GLY A 16 -14.42 9.31 -8.71
N GLU A 17 -14.56 8.60 -7.59
CA GLU A 17 -13.41 8.04 -6.85
C GLU A 17 -13.32 6.51 -6.87
N ILE A 18 -14.42 5.83 -7.16
CA ILE A 18 -14.47 4.36 -7.25
C ILE A 18 -13.79 3.88 -8.54
N ARG A 19 -12.67 3.17 -8.38
CA ARG A 19 -11.85 2.65 -9.49
C ARG A 19 -11.96 1.15 -9.72
N ASN A 20 -12.38 0.39 -8.71
CA ASN A 20 -12.59 -1.06 -8.88
C ASN A 20 -13.83 -1.27 -9.77
N PRO A 21 -13.71 -1.96 -10.93
CA PRO A 21 -14.82 -2.08 -11.88
C PRO A 21 -16.10 -2.71 -11.30
N ILE A 22 -15.95 -3.69 -10.41
CA ILE A 22 -17.09 -4.34 -9.75
C ILE A 22 -17.78 -3.34 -8.82
N ARG A 23 -17.02 -2.54 -8.07
CA ARG A 23 -17.57 -1.51 -7.19
C ARG A 23 -18.17 -0.34 -7.95
N LEU A 24 -17.61 0.02 -9.10
CA LEU A 24 -18.14 1.08 -9.96
C LEU A 24 -19.50 0.67 -10.54
N LEU A 25 -19.65 -0.59 -10.97
CA LEU A 25 -20.93 -1.13 -11.40
C LEU A 25 -21.97 -1.12 -10.26
N GLN A 26 -21.56 -1.49 -9.04
CA GLN A 26 -22.42 -1.40 -7.86
C GLN A 26 -22.86 0.04 -7.57
N LEU A 27 -21.94 1.01 -7.66
CA LEU A 27 -22.24 2.42 -7.52
C LEU A 27 -23.19 2.91 -8.61
N SER A 28 -23.00 2.47 -9.87
CA SER A 28 -23.88 2.83 -11.00
C SER A 28 -25.33 2.50 -10.71
N ASN A 29 -25.60 1.27 -10.26
CA ASN A 29 -26.96 0.85 -9.91
C ASN A 29 -27.58 1.70 -8.78
N ILE A 30 -26.76 2.18 -7.84
CA ILE A 30 -27.19 3.07 -6.76
C ILE A 30 -27.49 4.46 -7.34
N CYS A 31 -26.59 5.00 -8.15
CA CYS A 31 -26.74 6.30 -8.80
C CYS A 31 -28.01 6.38 -9.66
N ASP A 32 -28.30 5.33 -10.44
CA ASP A 32 -29.54 5.23 -11.24
C ASP A 32 -30.79 5.33 -10.38
N LYS A 33 -30.81 4.66 -9.22
CA LYS A 33 -31.95 4.70 -8.28
C LYS A 33 -32.20 6.11 -7.71
N TYR A 34 -31.19 6.96 -7.64
CA TYR A 34 -31.27 8.31 -7.10
C TYR A 34 -31.22 9.41 -8.18
N ASN A 35 -31.24 9.04 -9.46
CA ASN A 35 -31.08 9.95 -10.61
C ASN A 35 -29.81 10.80 -10.52
N ILE A 36 -28.70 10.20 -10.11
CA ILE A 36 -27.39 10.84 -10.02
C ILE A 36 -26.55 10.37 -11.23
N PRO A 37 -25.96 11.27 -12.04
CA PRO A 37 -25.04 10.85 -13.10
C PRO A 37 -23.78 10.21 -12.52
N VAL A 38 -23.38 9.05 -13.05
CA VAL A 38 -22.12 8.40 -12.66
C VAL A 38 -20.93 9.15 -13.25
N ILE A 39 -19.95 9.45 -12.41
CA ILE A 39 -18.70 10.12 -12.81
C ILE A 39 -17.59 9.06 -12.88
N GLN A 40 -16.91 9.01 -14.02
CA GLN A 40 -15.74 8.16 -14.20
C GLN A 40 -14.53 8.73 -13.46
N PRO A 41 -13.74 7.91 -12.77
CA PRO A 41 -12.57 8.40 -12.06
C PRO A 41 -11.50 8.92 -13.00
N ALA A 42 -10.89 10.05 -12.64
CA ALA A 42 -9.72 10.56 -13.33
C ALA A 42 -8.54 9.55 -13.23
N PRO A 43 -7.68 9.48 -14.27
CA PRO A 43 -6.50 8.63 -14.25
C PRO A 43 -5.64 8.86 -13.00
N LEU A 44 -5.07 7.78 -12.46
CA LEU A 44 -4.16 7.88 -11.33
C LEU A 44 -2.85 8.55 -11.78
N THR A 45 -2.34 9.40 -10.90
CA THR A 45 -0.99 9.95 -11.00
C THR A 45 -0.17 9.44 -9.82
N PHE A 46 1.16 9.58 -9.90
CA PHE A 46 2.04 9.18 -8.81
C PHE A 46 1.66 9.84 -7.48
N TYR A 47 1.19 11.08 -7.48
CA TYR A 47 0.87 11.83 -6.26
C TYR A 47 -0.56 11.65 -5.77
N ASN A 48 -1.38 10.84 -6.44
CA ASN A 48 -2.78 10.67 -6.08
C ASN A 48 -2.95 9.85 -4.78
N ALA A 49 -3.66 10.41 -3.79
CA ALA A 49 -3.86 9.80 -2.48
C ALA A 49 -4.69 8.50 -2.48
N TRP A 50 -5.37 8.17 -3.58
CA TRP A 50 -6.15 6.93 -3.71
C TRP A 50 -5.32 5.69 -3.39
N PHE A 51 -4.04 5.66 -3.82
CA PHE A 51 -3.20 4.48 -3.61
C PHE A 51 -2.91 4.24 -2.11
N SER A 52 -2.84 5.28 -1.26
CA SER A 52 -2.59 5.06 0.17
C SER A 52 -3.79 4.40 0.86
N GLY A 53 -5.02 4.79 0.47
CA GLY A 53 -6.25 4.16 0.92
C GLY A 53 -6.39 2.72 0.41
N PHE A 54 -6.09 2.49 -0.87
CA PHE A 54 -6.07 1.13 -1.44
C PHE A 54 -5.05 0.24 -0.71
N PHE A 55 -3.84 0.76 -0.46
CA PHE A 55 -2.80 0.03 0.25
C PHE A 55 -3.14 -0.24 1.72
N ASP A 56 -3.87 0.67 2.38
CA ASP A 56 -4.38 0.43 3.73
C ASP A 56 -5.39 -0.71 3.77
N SER A 57 -6.18 -0.93 2.73
CA SER A 57 -7.09 -2.07 2.60
C SER A 57 -6.34 -3.36 2.25
N ASP A 58 -5.69 -3.37 1.08
CA ASP A 58 -5.27 -4.60 0.39
C ASP A 58 -3.73 -4.73 0.29
N GLY A 59 -2.99 -3.76 0.82
CA GLY A 59 -1.55 -3.72 0.82
C GLY A 59 -0.91 -4.57 1.92
N SER A 60 0.36 -4.92 1.76
CA SER A 60 1.15 -5.63 2.76
C SER A 60 2.63 -5.33 2.59
N ILE A 61 3.36 -5.37 3.71
CA ILE A 61 4.81 -5.18 3.76
C ILE A 61 5.41 -6.38 4.49
N TYR A 62 6.31 -7.08 3.81
CA TYR A 62 7.00 -8.26 4.33
C TYR A 62 8.49 -8.02 4.36
N LEU A 63 9.15 -8.62 5.35
CA LEU A 63 10.60 -8.73 5.41
C LEU A 63 10.94 -10.22 5.39
N ASN A 64 11.63 -10.66 4.35
CA ASN A 64 12.19 -12.00 4.29
C ASN A 64 13.60 -11.95 4.88
N LEU A 65 13.80 -12.51 6.08
CA LEU A 65 15.12 -12.51 6.73
C LEU A 65 16.13 -13.42 6.04
N LYS A 66 15.69 -14.50 5.38
CA LYS A 66 16.57 -15.43 4.66
C LYS A 66 17.17 -14.78 3.42
N SER A 67 16.33 -14.17 2.58
CA SER A 67 16.79 -13.44 1.38
C SER A 67 17.16 -12.00 1.69
N SER A 68 16.88 -11.52 2.90
CA SER A 68 17.21 -10.17 3.33
C SER A 68 16.54 -9.09 2.46
N GLN A 69 15.35 -9.39 1.92
CA GLN A 69 14.56 -8.53 1.05
C GLN A 69 13.30 -8.03 1.74
N ILE A 70 12.95 -6.78 1.44
CA ILE A 70 11.64 -6.21 1.75
C ILE A 70 10.75 -6.37 0.51
N LEU A 71 9.50 -6.76 0.73
CA LEU A 71 8.49 -6.87 -0.31
C LEU A 71 7.30 -5.99 0.09
N ILE A 72 6.96 -5.02 -0.76
CA ILE A 72 5.72 -4.26 -0.70
C ILE A 72 4.77 -4.86 -1.72
N THR A 73 3.56 -5.22 -1.32
CA THR A 73 2.64 -5.96 -2.19
C THR A 73 1.21 -5.47 -2.05
N ALA A 74 0.40 -5.65 -3.09
CA ALA A 74 -1.06 -5.54 -3.00
C ALA A 74 -1.73 -6.58 -3.91
N GLY A 75 -2.87 -7.11 -3.49
CA GLY A 75 -3.59 -8.16 -4.21
C GLY A 75 -4.93 -7.68 -4.78
N GLN A 76 -5.32 -8.20 -5.95
CA GLN A 76 -6.65 -8.00 -6.54
C GLN A 76 -7.12 -9.23 -7.31
N LYS A 77 -8.43 -9.36 -7.52
CA LYS A 77 -9.01 -10.41 -8.38
C LYS A 77 -8.76 -10.20 -9.87
N ASN A 78 -8.51 -8.96 -10.29
CA ASN A 78 -8.17 -8.59 -11.66
C ASN A 78 -6.88 -7.75 -11.65
N LYS A 79 -6.05 -7.90 -12.68
CA LYS A 79 -4.79 -7.18 -12.83
C LYS A 79 -4.92 -5.71 -13.21
N TYR A 80 -6.06 -5.23 -13.71
CA TYR A 80 -6.23 -3.87 -14.25
C TYR A 80 -5.67 -2.77 -13.33
N LEU A 81 -6.07 -2.75 -12.05
CA LEU A 81 -5.55 -1.76 -11.10
C LEU A 81 -4.07 -2.00 -10.78
N LEU A 82 -3.64 -3.25 -10.73
CA LEU A 82 -2.27 -3.63 -10.41
C LEU A 82 -1.29 -3.25 -11.53
N ASP A 83 -1.72 -3.33 -12.79
CA ASP A 83 -0.94 -2.90 -13.95
C ASP A 83 -0.70 -1.38 -13.89
N ILE A 84 -1.72 -0.58 -13.51
CA ILE A 84 -1.57 0.86 -13.25
C ILE A 84 -0.58 1.13 -12.12
N LEU A 85 -0.63 0.35 -11.02
CA LEU A 85 0.35 0.48 -9.94
C LEU A 85 1.76 0.15 -10.42
N CYS A 86 1.91 -0.84 -11.31
CA CYS A 86 3.19 -1.20 -11.88
C CYS A 86 3.79 -0.07 -12.74
N GLU A 87 2.96 0.61 -13.53
CA GLU A 87 3.38 1.76 -14.35
C GLU A 87 3.80 2.95 -13.50
N LEU A 88 3.04 3.26 -12.44
CA LEU A 88 3.30 4.43 -11.59
C LEU A 88 4.44 4.21 -10.60
N TYR A 89 4.47 3.04 -9.95
CA TYR A 89 5.32 2.79 -8.78
C TYR A 89 6.39 1.72 -9.01
N GLY A 90 6.43 1.11 -10.21
CA GLY A 90 7.34 0.03 -10.55
C GLY A 90 6.89 -1.33 -9.99
N GLY A 91 7.82 -2.27 -9.92
CA GLY A 91 7.56 -3.65 -9.51
C GLY A 91 7.05 -4.54 -10.63
N SER A 92 6.28 -5.56 -10.28
CA SER A 92 5.75 -6.56 -11.22
C SER A 92 4.47 -7.20 -10.71
N VAL A 93 3.60 -7.62 -11.63
CA VAL A 93 2.35 -8.32 -11.32
C VAL A 93 2.54 -9.83 -11.53
N TYR A 94 2.21 -10.61 -10.51
CA TYR A 94 2.31 -12.06 -10.49
C TYR A 94 0.92 -12.68 -10.43
N ILE A 95 0.76 -13.83 -11.08
CA ILE A 95 -0.49 -14.60 -11.04
C ILE A 95 -0.48 -15.48 -9.79
N GLU A 96 -1.57 -15.45 -9.03
CA GLU A 96 -1.88 -16.38 -7.96
C GLU A 96 -3.01 -17.32 -8.39
N LYS A 97 -3.36 -18.32 -7.56
CA LYS A 97 -4.36 -19.34 -7.91
C LYS A 97 -5.70 -18.77 -8.41
N THR A 98 -6.17 -17.67 -7.82
CA THR A 98 -7.48 -17.06 -8.15
C THR A 98 -7.44 -15.53 -8.16
N SER A 99 -6.24 -14.96 -8.24
CA SER A 99 -5.96 -13.54 -8.02
C SER A 99 -4.66 -13.15 -8.70
N PHE A 100 -4.36 -11.87 -8.63
CA PHE A 100 -3.10 -11.29 -9.06
C PHE A 100 -2.51 -10.53 -7.88
N LYS A 101 -1.18 -10.47 -7.83
CA LYS A 101 -0.43 -9.78 -6.79
C LYS A 101 0.62 -8.89 -7.40
N TRP A 102 0.52 -7.60 -7.14
CA TRP A 102 1.58 -6.65 -7.42
C TRP A 102 2.63 -6.73 -6.32
N VAL A 103 3.91 -6.75 -6.71
CA VAL A 103 5.05 -6.91 -5.80
C VAL A 103 6.17 -5.95 -6.20
N VAL A 104 6.67 -5.19 -5.23
CA VAL A 104 7.86 -4.35 -5.34
C VAL A 104 8.91 -4.82 -4.35
N TYR A 105 10.11 -5.10 -4.84
CA TYR A 105 11.23 -5.61 -4.04
C TYR A 105 12.57 -4.96 -4.35
N ARG A 106 12.70 -4.19 -5.45
CA ARG A 106 13.94 -3.48 -5.78
C ARG A 106 14.12 -2.29 -4.84
N LYS A 107 15.30 -2.16 -4.22
CA LYS A 107 15.60 -1.09 -3.24
C LYS A 107 15.27 0.31 -3.78
N SER A 108 15.61 0.60 -5.04
CA SER A 108 15.33 1.90 -5.69
C SER A 108 13.83 2.19 -5.84
N GLU A 109 13.02 1.20 -6.19
CA GLU A 109 11.56 1.35 -6.29
C GLU A 109 10.90 1.47 -4.92
N ILE A 110 11.40 0.72 -3.93
CA ILE A 110 10.94 0.85 -2.54
C ILE A 110 11.22 2.26 -2.00
N ILE A 111 12.38 2.84 -2.28
CA ILE A 111 12.71 4.21 -1.88
C ILE A 111 11.72 5.21 -2.49
N LYS A 112 11.42 5.10 -3.79
CA LYS A 112 10.38 5.93 -4.44
C LYS A 112 9.00 5.76 -3.82
N LEU A 113 8.64 4.53 -3.43
CA LEU A 113 7.38 4.29 -2.72
C LEU A 113 7.35 4.92 -1.33
N ILE A 114 8.48 4.97 -0.62
CA ILE A 114 8.57 5.69 0.66
C ILE A 114 8.36 7.19 0.43
N GLU A 115 8.94 7.77 -0.62
CA GLU A 115 8.69 9.18 -1.01
C GLU A 115 7.20 9.43 -1.27
N TYR A 116 6.53 8.53 -1.98
CA TYR A 116 5.08 8.57 -2.15
C TYR A 116 4.34 8.58 -0.80
N PHE A 117 4.66 7.64 0.10
CA PHE A 117 3.97 7.53 1.39
C PHE A 117 4.25 8.68 2.35
N ASN A 118 5.38 9.39 2.19
CA ASN A 118 5.65 10.63 2.92
C ASN A 118 4.75 11.79 2.48
N LEU A 119 4.30 11.79 1.22
CA LEU A 119 3.33 12.76 0.71
C LEU A 119 1.89 12.31 0.99
N ASN A 120 1.62 11.01 0.83
CA ASN A 120 0.32 10.38 0.95
C ASN A 120 0.35 9.28 2.03
N HIS A 121 0.30 9.68 3.29
CA HIS A 121 0.43 8.76 4.42
C HIS A 121 -0.65 7.67 4.44
N CYS A 122 -0.21 6.43 4.70
CA CYS A 122 -1.08 5.38 5.23
C CYS A 122 -1.66 5.80 6.59
N ARG A 123 -2.91 5.44 6.81
CA ARG A 123 -3.64 5.64 8.07
C ARG A 123 -3.62 4.39 8.95
N SER A 124 -3.32 3.21 8.39
CA SER A 124 -3.20 1.97 9.16
C SER A 124 -1.83 1.81 9.84
N ALA A 125 -1.71 0.78 10.71
CA ALA A 125 -0.45 0.40 11.35
C ALA A 125 0.68 0.02 10.35
N LYS A 126 0.36 -0.14 9.06
CA LYS A 126 1.35 -0.33 8.00
C LYS A 126 2.36 0.83 7.91
N LEU A 127 1.97 2.04 8.31
CA LEU A 127 2.87 3.21 8.37
C LEU A 127 4.09 2.94 9.25
N ASN A 128 3.95 2.21 10.35
CA ASN A 128 5.07 1.87 11.23
C ASN A 128 6.14 1.05 10.49
N ARG A 129 5.71 0.12 9.62
CA ARG A 129 6.64 -0.66 8.79
C ARG A 129 7.27 0.19 7.71
N ILE A 130 6.51 1.05 7.02
CA ILE A 130 7.04 1.98 6.01
C ILE A 130 8.18 2.82 6.61
N ASN A 131 7.94 3.41 7.78
CA ASN A 131 8.92 4.24 8.47
C ASN A 131 10.17 3.45 8.93
N ALA A 132 10.04 2.14 9.15
CA ALA A 132 11.15 1.27 9.52
C ALA A 132 12.06 0.91 8.33
N ILE A 133 11.56 0.97 7.08
CA ILE A 133 12.29 0.48 5.90
C ILE A 133 13.60 1.22 5.69
N THR A 134 13.58 2.55 5.76
CA THR A 134 14.80 3.36 5.58
C THR A 134 15.87 2.97 6.60
N LYS A 135 15.47 2.84 7.88
CA LYS A 135 16.41 2.45 8.93
C LYS A 135 16.92 1.02 8.77
N TYR A 136 16.07 0.12 8.28
CA TYR A 136 16.47 -1.25 7.94
C TYR A 136 17.56 -1.24 6.86
N PHE A 137 17.38 -0.48 5.78
CA PHE A 137 18.38 -0.38 4.72
C PHE A 137 19.70 0.21 5.22
N GLU A 138 19.67 1.28 6.02
CA GLU A 138 20.87 1.85 6.63
C GLU A 138 21.66 0.82 7.46
N LEU A 139 20.97 0.09 8.35
CA LEU A 139 21.62 -0.93 9.20
C LEU A 139 22.18 -2.09 8.37
N ARG A 140 21.55 -2.42 7.24
CA ARG A 140 22.06 -3.42 6.30
C ARG A 140 23.32 -2.95 5.60
N ASP A 141 23.33 -1.70 5.13
CA ASP A 141 24.49 -1.09 4.48
C ASP A 141 25.69 -1.00 5.45
N LEU A 142 25.42 -0.78 6.75
CA LEU A 142 26.42 -0.83 7.83
C LEU A 142 26.83 -2.25 8.27
N LYS A 143 26.32 -3.30 7.61
CA LYS A 143 26.55 -4.71 7.98
C LYS A 143 26.18 -5.05 9.44
N ALA A 144 25.20 -4.34 10.02
CA ALA A 144 24.75 -4.59 11.39
C ALA A 144 24.19 -6.01 11.59
N HIS A 145 23.61 -6.59 10.54
CA HIS A 145 23.14 -7.97 10.50
C HIS A 145 24.24 -9.05 10.62
N LEU A 146 25.51 -8.66 10.49
CA LEU A 146 26.68 -9.53 10.68
C LEU A 146 27.43 -9.21 11.99
N SER A 147 26.99 -8.19 12.73
CA SER A 147 27.65 -7.75 13.96
C SER A 147 27.23 -8.62 15.15
N GLU A 148 28.12 -8.80 16.11
CA GLU A 148 27.79 -9.50 17.36
C GLU A 148 26.73 -8.76 18.17
N ASP A 149 25.83 -9.51 18.81
CA ASP A 149 24.72 -9.01 19.64
C ASP A 149 25.18 -8.07 20.79
N SER A 150 26.44 -8.18 21.23
CA SER A 150 27.03 -7.36 22.29
C SER A 150 27.31 -5.92 21.83
N THR A 151 27.57 -5.73 20.53
CA THR A 151 27.98 -4.45 19.93
C THR A 151 26.81 -3.47 19.78
N ILE A 152 27.12 -2.19 19.59
CA ILE A 152 26.11 -1.16 19.31
C ILE A 152 25.30 -1.51 18.05
N LEU A 153 25.96 -1.97 16.99
CA LEU A 153 25.32 -2.35 15.73
C LEU A 153 24.45 -3.60 15.87
N GLY A 154 24.93 -4.64 16.54
CA GLY A 154 24.14 -5.86 16.79
C GLY A 154 22.88 -5.57 17.63
N LYS A 155 23.01 -4.74 18.68
CA LYS A 155 21.86 -4.27 19.47
C LYS A 155 20.87 -3.47 18.63
N ALA A 156 21.34 -2.56 17.78
CA ALA A 156 20.48 -1.78 16.89
C ALA A 156 19.75 -2.67 15.88
N TRP A 157 20.43 -3.67 15.31
CA TRP A 157 19.84 -4.66 14.42
C TRP A 157 18.74 -5.47 15.12
N LYS A 158 19.02 -6.01 16.31
CA LYS A 158 18.02 -6.74 17.11
C LYS A 158 16.80 -5.87 17.44
N LYS A 159 17.02 -4.61 17.79
CA LYS A 159 15.93 -3.66 18.10
C LYS A 159 15.03 -3.40 16.90
N ILE A 160 15.57 -3.22 15.69
CA ILE A 160 14.72 -2.99 14.50
C ILE A 160 13.91 -4.23 14.13
N LEU A 161 14.49 -5.44 14.27
CA LEU A 161 13.77 -6.68 14.01
C LEU A 161 12.62 -6.91 15.00
N LEU A 162 12.85 -6.64 16.29
CA LEU A 162 11.80 -6.71 17.31
C LEU A 162 10.66 -5.73 17.03
N ARG A 163 10.98 -4.48 16.65
CA ARG A 163 9.97 -3.48 16.27
C ARG A 163 9.19 -3.88 15.03
N TRP A 164 9.87 -4.46 14.03
CA TRP A 164 9.24 -4.92 12.79
C TRP A 164 8.18 -6.01 13.05
N ASP A 165 8.49 -6.93 13.96
CA ASP A 165 7.59 -8.04 14.33
C ASP A 165 6.39 -7.56 15.16
N LYS A 166 6.62 -6.65 16.11
CA LYS A 166 5.58 -6.15 17.03
C LYS A 166 4.70 -5.03 16.48
N TRP A 167 5.00 -4.49 15.29
CA TRP A 167 4.27 -3.35 14.69
C TRP A 167 4.24 -2.09 15.57
N GLU A 168 5.22 -1.93 16.46
CA GLU A 168 5.27 -0.79 17.39
C GLU A 168 5.54 0.53 16.64
N LYS A 169 4.96 1.64 17.14
CA LYS A 169 5.27 2.99 16.63
C LYS A 169 6.75 3.30 16.87
N ILE A 170 7.43 3.88 15.87
CA ILE A 170 8.86 4.21 15.91
C ILE A 170 9.13 5.39 16.85
#